data_AF-A0A7C3U0P6-F1
#
_entry.id   AF-A0A7C3U0P6-F1
#
_cell.length_a   1.000
_cell.length_b   1.000
_cell.length_c   1.000
_cell.angle_alpha   90.00
_cell.angle_beta   90.00
_cell.angle_gamma   90.00
#
_symmetry.space_group_name_H-M   'P 1'
#
loop_
_entity.id
_entity.type
_entity.pdbx_description
1 polymer ?
#
loop_
_entity_poly.entity_id
_entity_poly.type
_entity_poly.pdbx_seq_one_letter_code
_entity_poly.pdbx_strand_id
1 'polypeptide(L)'
;MHNKSLRIESSKMTQPAVILAVLALAALLGRAATPRLALSIAAGMVLLGLLARPHWGLVALIPTALCLPFAVGTGTQTSLNAAVLLVAALLGVWLLDMLRRGEVRLVPSSVNLPALAFVVVALLAFAAGQLPWNPFASTASLAAQAGGLATF
;
A
#
# COMPACT_ATOMS: atom_id res chain seq x y z
N MET A 1 2.31 -0.63 46.77
CA MET A 1 2.14 -0.87 45.32
C MET A 1 1.34 0.30 44.75
N HIS A 2 2.01 1.29 44.13
CA HIS A 2 1.36 2.54 43.68
C HIS A 2 1.74 2.82 42.23
N ASN A 3 0.74 2.68 41.36
CA ASN A 3 0.82 2.80 39.91
C ASN A 3 0.91 4.28 39.52
N LYS A 4 2.07 4.73 39.01
CA LYS A 4 2.27 6.10 38.52
C LYS A 4 1.64 6.23 37.13
N SER A 5 0.44 6.83 37.11
CA SER A 5 -0.17 7.37 35.90
C SER A 5 0.76 8.41 35.26
N LEU A 6 1.30 8.08 34.08
CA LEU A 6 2.01 9.04 33.21
C LEU A 6 0.98 10.00 32.60
N ARG A 7 0.58 10.99 33.41
CA ARG A 7 -0.20 12.14 32.98
C ARG A 7 0.78 13.10 32.31
N ILE A 8 0.80 13.14 30.97
CA ILE A 8 1.53 14.16 30.22
C ILE A 8 0.86 15.50 30.52
N GLU A 9 1.32 16.18 31.57
CA GLU A 9 0.99 17.59 31.78
C GLU A 9 1.68 18.40 30.70
N SER A 10 0.91 18.75 29.67
CA SER A 10 1.32 19.70 28.63
C SER A 10 1.60 21.06 29.28
N SER A 11 2.86 21.32 29.61
CA SER A 11 3.27 22.65 30.05
C SER A 11 3.15 23.63 28.89
N LYS A 12 2.72 24.86 29.15
CA LYS A 12 2.65 25.92 28.13
C LYS A 12 3.98 26.19 27.39
N MET A 13 5.10 25.67 27.92
CA MET A 13 6.46 25.87 27.41
C MET A 13 6.93 24.76 26.44
N THR A 14 6.32 23.57 26.47
CA THR A 14 6.63 22.52 25.48
C THR A 14 6.01 22.81 24.12
N GLN A 15 4.89 23.52 24.09
CA GLN A 15 4.18 23.90 22.86
C GLN A 15 5.00 24.84 21.94
N PRO A 16 5.58 25.97 22.40
CA PRO A 16 6.40 26.83 21.55
C PRO A 16 7.69 26.14 21.09
N ALA A 17 8.28 25.27 21.91
CA ALA A 17 9.47 24.51 21.54
C ALA A 17 9.20 23.53 20.39
N VAL A 18 8.06 22.83 20.42
CA VAL A 18 7.63 21.96 19.30
C VAL A 18 7.36 22.79 18.04
N ILE A 19 6.68 23.93 18.16
CA ILE A 19 6.41 24.81 17.02
C ILE A 19 7.72 25.30 16.38
N LEU A 20 8.68 25.79 17.18
CA LEU A 20 9.99 26.23 16.70
C LEU A 20 10.79 25.09 16.06
N ALA A 21 10.78 23.91 16.67
CA ALA A 21 11.44 22.74 16.12
C ALA A 21 10.83 22.33 14.76
N VAL A 22 9.50 22.31 14.65
CA VAL A 22 8.79 21.99 13.40
C VAL A 22 9.09 23.03 12.32
N LEU A 23 9.09 24.32 12.66
CA LEU A 23 9.40 25.40 11.72
C LEU A 23 10.87 25.35 11.25
N ALA A 24 11.81 25.09 12.17
CA ALA A 24 13.22 24.93 11.84
C ALA A 24 13.45 23.71 10.93
N LEU A 25 12.79 22.58 11.23
CA LEU A 25 12.83 21.39 10.37
C LEU A 25 12.29 21.72 8.97
N ALA A 26 11.13 22.38 8.89
CA ALA A 26 10.50 22.77 7.63
C ALA A 26 11.42 23.69 6.79
N ALA A 27 12.09 24.65 7.42
CA ALA A 27 13.02 25.55 6.75
C ALA A 27 14.27 24.83 6.23
N LEU A 28 14.84 23.90 7.01
CA LEU A 28 16.00 23.10 6.61
C LEU A 28 15.66 22.12 5.47
N LEU A 29 14.53 21.42 5.59
CA LEU A 29 13.98 20.53 4.55
C LEU A 29 13.65 21.30 3.26
N GLY A 30 13.17 22.54 3.37
CA GLY A 30 12.92 23.43 2.24
C GLY A 30 14.19 23.85 1.50
N ARG A 31 15.31 24.10 2.21
CA ARG A 31 16.59 24.45 1.56
C ARG A 31 17.25 23.28 0.85
N ALA A 32 17.05 22.05 1.33
CA ALA A 32 17.54 20.82 0.70
C ALA A 32 16.50 20.16 -0.24
N ALA A 33 15.43 20.88 -0.58
CA ALA A 33 14.30 20.34 -1.31
C ALA A 33 14.70 19.96 -2.75
N THR A 34 14.95 18.66 -2.94
CA THR A 34 14.95 18.05 -4.26
C THR A 34 13.54 17.55 -4.58
N PRO A 35 13.14 17.48 -5.87
CA PRO A 35 11.82 16.96 -6.24
C PRO A 35 11.60 15.53 -5.72
N ARG A 36 12.67 14.73 -5.60
CA ARG A 36 12.63 13.37 -5.02
C ARG A 36 12.29 13.38 -3.52
N LEU A 37 12.90 14.28 -2.76
CA LEU A 37 12.64 14.45 -1.33
C LEU A 37 11.20 14.95 -1.08
N ALA A 38 10.73 15.90 -1.88
CA ALA A 38 9.36 16.38 -1.79
C ALA A 38 8.35 15.25 -2.08
N LEU A 39 8.61 14.45 -3.12
CA LEU A 39 7.77 13.29 -3.46
C LEU A 39 7.78 12.24 -2.34
N SER A 40 8.94 11.94 -1.75
CA SER A 40 9.03 10.93 -0.70
C SER A 40 8.33 11.36 0.59
N ILE A 41 8.41 12.65 0.95
CA ILE A 41 7.66 13.22 2.07
C ILE A 41 6.15 13.14 1.80
N ALA A 42 5.70 13.54 0.61
CA ALA A 42 4.29 13.45 0.23
C ALA A 42 3.79 11.99 0.27
N ALA A 43 4.54 11.06 -0.31
CA ALA A 43 4.23 9.63 -0.27
C ALA A 43 4.18 9.09 1.17
N GLY A 44 5.13 9.50 2.02
CA GLY A 44 5.15 9.15 3.44
C GLY A 44 3.93 9.67 4.19
N MET A 45 3.51 10.91 3.96
CA MET A 45 2.29 11.47 4.57
C MET A 45 1.03 10.71 4.15
N VAL A 46 0.92 10.37 2.86
CA VAL A 46 -0.20 9.56 2.35
C VAL A 46 -0.20 8.18 3.01
N LEU A 47 0.96 7.50 3.06
CA LEU A 47 1.08 6.19 3.68
C LEU A 47 0.73 6.21 5.17
N LEU A 48 1.23 7.19 5.92
CA LEU A 48 0.90 7.37 7.34
C LEU A 48 -0.59 7.68 7.54
N GLY A 49 -1.18 8.50 6.68
CA GLY A 49 -2.62 8.78 6.68
C GLY A 49 -3.46 7.53 6.42
N LEU A 50 -3.06 6.71 5.44
CA LEU A 50 -3.71 5.42 5.16
C LEU A 50 -3.56 4.44 6.33
N LEU A 51 -2.38 4.34 6.95
CA LEU A 51 -2.18 3.49 8.13
C LEU A 51 -2.99 3.98 9.34
N ALA A 52 -3.22 5.29 9.48
CA ALA A 52 -4.04 5.83 10.55
C ALA A 52 -5.54 5.52 10.33
N ARG A 53 -6.01 5.55 9.09
CA ARG A 53 -7.41 5.29 8.73
C ARG A 53 -7.52 4.52 7.40
N PRO A 54 -7.33 3.20 7.39
CA PRO A 54 -7.22 2.43 6.15
C PRO A 54 -8.51 2.40 5.32
N HIS A 55 -9.68 2.61 5.94
CA HIS A 55 -10.96 2.67 5.24
C HIS A 55 -11.04 3.82 4.20
N TRP A 56 -10.30 4.92 4.40
CA TRP A 56 -10.24 6.01 3.42
C TRP A 56 -9.50 5.61 2.15
N GLY A 57 -8.62 4.60 2.20
CA GLY A 57 -7.89 4.14 1.03
C GLY A 57 -8.82 3.61 -0.07
N LEU A 58 -9.87 2.87 0.30
CA LEU A 58 -10.86 2.38 -0.68
C LEU A 58 -11.67 3.52 -1.29
N VAL A 59 -12.05 4.51 -0.47
CA VAL A 59 -12.79 5.69 -0.94
C VAL A 59 -11.94 6.52 -1.90
N ALA A 60 -10.66 6.71 -1.58
CA ALA A 60 -9.72 7.44 -2.42
C ALA A 60 -9.35 6.68 -3.71
N LEU A 61 -9.40 5.34 -3.69
CA LEU A 61 -9.09 4.50 -4.83
C LEU A 61 -9.99 4.83 -6.03
N ILE A 62 -11.30 4.99 -5.80
CA ILE A 62 -12.30 5.20 -6.86
C ILE A 62 -11.98 6.43 -7.73
N PRO A 63 -11.92 7.67 -7.18
CA PRO A 63 -11.60 8.84 -8.00
C PRO A 63 -10.17 8.80 -8.52
N THR A 64 -9.22 8.22 -7.78
CA THR A 64 -7.83 8.10 -8.25
C THR A 64 -7.75 7.20 -9.48
N ALA A 65 -8.41 6.04 -9.46
CA ALA A 65 -8.45 5.11 -10.59
C ALA A 65 -9.12 5.70 -11.84
N LEU A 66 -10.13 6.57 -11.65
CA LEU A 66 -10.82 7.24 -12.76
C LEU A 66 -10.01 8.41 -13.34
N CYS A 67 -9.32 9.17 -12.50
CA CYS A 67 -8.60 10.37 -12.91
C CYS A 67 -7.14 10.12 -13.34
N LEU A 68 -6.53 9.01 -12.95
CA LEU A 68 -5.17 8.63 -13.38
C LEU A 68 -5.22 7.63 -14.55
N PRO A 69 -5.08 8.08 -15.82
CA PRO A 69 -4.88 7.20 -16.96
C PRO A 69 -3.43 6.67 -16.99
N PHE A 70 -2.96 6.17 -15.86
CA PHE A 70 -1.61 5.64 -15.73
C PHE A 70 -1.67 4.13 -15.96
N ALA A 71 -0.86 3.66 -16.90
CA ALA A 71 -0.69 2.24 -17.16
C ALA A 71 0.81 1.94 -17.27
N VAL A 72 1.26 0.92 -16.55
CA VAL A 72 2.65 0.47 -16.60
C VAL A 72 2.77 -0.58 -17.70
N GLY A 73 3.60 -0.31 -18.71
CA GLY A 73 3.90 -1.29 -19.75
C GLY A 73 4.62 -2.50 -19.15
N THR A 74 4.16 -3.71 -19.49
CA THR A 74 4.74 -4.96 -18.97
C THR A 74 5.92 -5.48 -19.80
N GLY A 75 6.40 -4.67 -20.76
CA GLY A 75 7.37 -5.08 -21.79
C GLY A 75 6.78 -6.00 -22.86
N THR A 76 5.45 -6.14 -22.89
CA THR A 76 4.70 -6.91 -23.90
C THR A 76 3.59 -6.03 -24.49
N GLN A 77 2.77 -6.57 -25.39
CA GLN A 77 1.57 -5.90 -25.93
C GLN A 77 0.43 -5.74 -24.89
N THR A 78 0.74 -5.81 -23.59
CA THR A 78 -0.23 -5.63 -22.50
C THR A 78 0.27 -4.59 -21.48
N SER A 79 -0.66 -3.81 -20.95
CA SER A 79 -0.40 -2.77 -19.96
C SER A 79 -1.14 -3.08 -18.64
N LEU A 80 -0.48 -2.79 -17.53
CA LEU A 80 -1.05 -2.95 -16.20
C LEU A 80 -1.66 -1.62 -15.74
N ASN A 81 -2.95 -1.62 -15.45
CA ASN A 81 -3.64 -0.41 -15.02
C ASN A 81 -3.20 0.00 -13.60
N ALA A 82 -3.04 1.31 -13.36
CA ALA A 82 -2.71 1.87 -12.05
C ALA A 82 -3.67 1.45 -10.94
N ALA A 83 -4.96 1.29 -11.25
CA ALA A 83 -5.96 0.83 -10.29
C ALA A 83 -5.59 -0.52 -9.69
N VAL A 84 -5.11 -1.46 -10.51
CA VAL A 84 -4.68 -2.79 -10.07
C VAL A 84 -3.51 -2.68 -9.10
N LEU A 85 -2.51 -1.85 -9.43
CA LEU A 85 -1.37 -1.58 -8.56
C LEU A 85 -1.78 -0.91 -7.24
N LEU A 86 -2.72 0.04 -7.30
CA LEU A 86 -3.22 0.75 -6.12
C LEU A 86 -4.04 -0.17 -5.21
N VAL A 87 -4.84 -1.09 -5.77
CA VAL A 87 -5.57 -2.11 -5.01
C VAL A 87 -4.58 -3.02 -4.29
N ALA A 88 -3.56 -3.53 -5.00
CA ALA A 88 -2.53 -4.38 -4.40
C ALA A 88 -1.76 -3.65 -3.28
N ALA A 89 -1.40 -2.39 -3.51
CA ALA A 89 -0.74 -1.55 -2.51
C ALA A 89 -1.63 -1.33 -1.28
N LEU A 90 -2.92 -1.03 -1.48
CA LEU A 90 -3.87 -0.81 -0.40
C LEU A 90 -4.11 -2.09 0.41
N LEU A 91 -4.19 -3.24 -0.25
CA LEU A 91 -4.28 -4.54 0.41
C LEU A 91 -3.03 -4.81 1.26
N GLY A 92 -1.85 -4.47 0.75
CA GLY A 92 -0.60 -4.52 1.51
C GLY A 92 -0.60 -3.61 2.74
N VAL A 93 -1.06 -2.37 2.61
CA VAL A 93 -1.20 -1.43 3.74
C VAL A 93 -2.17 -1.96 4.78
N TRP A 94 -3.29 -2.54 4.35
CA TRP A 94 -4.27 -3.12 5.25
C TRP A 94 -3.73 -4.32 6.01
N LEU A 95 -2.99 -5.19 5.32
CA LEU A 95 -2.28 -6.31 5.94
C LEU A 95 -1.25 -5.82 6.96
N LEU A 96 -0.45 -4.80 6.63
CA LEU A 96 0.51 -4.18 7.55
C LEU A 96 -0.18 -3.58 8.78
N ASP A 97 -1.35 -2.94 8.63
CA ASP A 97 -2.14 -2.43 9.74
C ASP A 97 -2.63 -3.57 10.66
N MET A 98 -3.10 -4.69 10.09
CA MET A 98 -3.46 -5.88 10.87
C MET A 98 -2.28 -6.46 11.64
N LEU A 99 -1.11 -6.60 10.99
CA LEU A 99 0.10 -7.08 11.63
C LEU A 99 0.56 -6.14 12.76
N ARG A 100 0.50 -4.82 12.51
CA ARG A 100 0.84 -3.79 13.51
C ARG A 100 -0.07 -3.87 14.74
N ARG A 101 -1.36 -4.15 14.54
CA ARG A 101 -2.33 -4.32 15.62
C ARG A 101 -2.21 -5.67 16.33
N GLY A 102 -1.51 -6.64 15.73
CA GLY A 102 -1.41 -8.02 16.24
C GLY A 102 -2.71 -8.82 16.11
N GLU A 103 -3.69 -8.29 15.37
CA GLU A 103 -5.02 -8.89 15.22
C GLU A 103 -5.31 -9.11 13.74
N VAL A 104 -4.94 -10.28 13.23
CA VAL A 104 -5.34 -10.71 11.87
C VAL A 104 -6.78 -11.21 11.93
N ARG A 105 -7.72 -10.26 11.89
CA ARG A 105 -9.16 -10.52 11.97
C ARG A 105 -9.84 -10.02 10.72
N LEU A 106 -10.24 -10.96 9.86
CA LEU A 106 -11.17 -10.67 8.77
C LEU A 106 -12.58 -10.62 9.34
N VAL A 107 -13.41 -9.70 8.85
CA VAL A 107 -14.84 -9.68 9.18
C VAL A 107 -15.44 -11.02 8.74
N PRO A 108 -16.12 -11.77 9.63
CA PRO A 108 -16.68 -13.07 9.27
C PRO A 108 -17.74 -12.87 8.18
N SER A 109 -17.46 -13.42 6.99
CA SER A 109 -18.34 -13.38 5.83
C SER A 109 -18.26 -14.72 5.12
N SER A 110 -19.41 -15.21 4.64
CA SER A 110 -19.49 -16.44 3.83
C SER A 110 -18.71 -16.35 2.52
N VAL A 111 -18.36 -15.13 2.08
CA VAL A 111 -17.61 -14.85 0.86
C VAL A 111 -16.10 -15.02 1.06
N ASN A 112 -15.60 -14.94 2.29
CA ASN A 112 -14.15 -14.99 2.55
C ASN A 112 -13.53 -16.34 2.17
N LEU A 113 -14.22 -17.44 2.48
CA LEU A 113 -13.70 -18.78 2.20
C LEU A 113 -13.65 -19.07 0.68
N PRO A 114 -14.72 -18.83 -0.11
CA PRO A 114 -14.65 -18.93 -1.57
C PRO A 114 -13.59 -18.01 -2.18
N ALA A 115 -13.47 -16.76 -1.71
CA ALA A 115 -12.47 -15.82 -2.21
C ALA A 115 -11.04 -16.31 -1.94
N LEU A 116 -10.77 -16.81 -0.73
CA LEU A 116 -9.46 -17.36 -0.39
C LEU A 116 -9.15 -18.61 -1.21
N ALA A 117 -10.12 -19.51 -1.37
CA ALA A 117 -9.96 -20.70 -2.21
C ALA A 117 -9.64 -20.31 -3.66
N PHE A 118 -10.34 -19.32 -4.21
CA PHE A 118 -10.09 -18.80 -5.55
C PHE A 118 -8.68 -18.23 -5.68
N VAL A 119 -8.23 -17.40 -4.74
CA VAL A 119 -6.85 -16.86 -4.72
C VAL A 119 -5.82 -17.99 -4.68
N VAL A 120 -6.01 -19.00 -3.83
CA VAL A 120 -5.11 -20.15 -3.74
C VAL A 120 -5.06 -20.92 -5.06
N VAL A 121 -6.21 -21.20 -5.66
CA VAL A 121 -6.29 -21.89 -6.96
C VAL A 121 -5.62 -21.08 -8.06
N ALA A 122 -5.83 -19.76 -8.11
CA ALA A 122 -5.21 -18.87 -9.08
C ALA A 122 -3.67 -18.86 -8.93
N LEU A 123 -3.16 -18.82 -7.70
CA LEU A 123 -1.73 -18.89 -7.43
C LEU A 123 -1.12 -20.25 -7.82
N LEU A 124 -1.84 -21.34 -7.53
CA LEU A 124 -1.41 -22.69 -7.94
C LEU A 124 -1.42 -22.85 -9.45
N ALA A 125 -2.43 -22.32 -10.14
CA ALA A 125 -2.49 -22.31 -11.60
C ALA A 125 -1.38 -21.44 -12.22
N PHE A 126 -1.04 -20.31 -11.59
CA PHE A 126 0.07 -19.46 -11.99
C PHE A 126 1.43 -20.15 -11.82
N ALA A 127 1.65 -20.82 -10.68
CA ALA A 127 2.86 -21.59 -10.42
C ALA A 127 2.96 -22.80 -11.38
N ALA A 128 1.82 -23.47 -11.56
CA ALA A 128 1.43 -24.27 -12.71
C ALA A 128 2.11 -23.78 -13.99
N GLY A 129 1.62 -22.62 -14.44
CA GLY A 129 2.02 -21.77 -15.57
C GLY A 129 3.51 -21.67 -15.86
N GLN A 130 4.34 -21.68 -14.82
CA GLN A 130 5.77 -21.47 -14.97
C GLN A 130 6.54 -22.74 -15.35
N LEU A 131 5.93 -23.93 -15.25
CA LEU A 131 6.63 -25.16 -15.59
C LEU A 131 6.84 -25.26 -17.10
N PRO A 132 8.05 -25.62 -17.57
CA PRO A 132 8.34 -25.79 -18.99
C PRO A 132 7.78 -27.14 -19.50
N TRP A 133 6.46 -27.22 -19.68
CA TRP A 133 5.80 -28.38 -20.30
C TRP A 133 6.07 -28.51 -21.79
N ASN A 134 6.44 -27.41 -22.46
CA ASN A 134 6.81 -27.41 -23.87
C ASN A 134 8.20 -26.77 -24.02
N PRO A 135 9.25 -27.55 -24.34
CA PRO A 135 10.61 -27.03 -24.50
C PRO A 135 10.76 -26.07 -25.69
N PHE A 136 9.76 -25.97 -26.57
CA PHE A 136 9.76 -25.05 -27.71
C PHE A 136 8.91 -23.79 -27.48
N ALA A 137 8.22 -23.67 -26.35
CA ALA A 137 7.43 -22.49 -26.01
C ALA A 137 8.19 -21.60 -25.03
N SER A 138 8.19 -20.29 -25.30
CA SER A 138 8.64 -19.29 -24.32
C SER A 138 7.44 -18.80 -23.50
N THR A 139 7.62 -18.70 -22.19
CA THR A 139 6.61 -18.09 -21.31
C THR A 139 6.56 -16.58 -21.54
N ALA A 140 5.39 -15.98 -21.34
CA ALA A 140 5.24 -14.52 -21.38
C ALA A 140 6.08 -13.86 -20.27
N SER A 141 6.39 -12.57 -20.40
CA SER A 141 7.13 -11.84 -19.35
C SER A 141 6.42 -11.97 -18.00
N LEU A 142 7.17 -12.06 -16.90
CA LEU A 142 6.59 -12.16 -15.55
C LEU A 142 5.61 -11.01 -15.26
N ALA A 143 5.87 -9.82 -15.80
CA ALA A 143 4.96 -8.68 -15.67
C ALA A 143 3.62 -8.91 -16.39
N ALA A 144 3.62 -9.53 -17.58
CA ALA A 144 2.39 -9.87 -18.30
C ALA A 144 1.61 -10.97 -17.57
N GLN A 145 2.31 -11.99 -17.07
CA GLN A 145 1.69 -13.08 -16.32
C GLN A 145 1.10 -12.60 -14.97
N ALA A 146 1.81 -11.74 -14.26
CA ALA A 146 1.33 -11.10 -13.04
C ALA A 146 0.14 -10.17 -13.31
N GLY A 147 0.13 -9.47 -14.47
CA GLY A 147 -1.01 -8.69 -14.90
C GLY A 147 -2.26 -9.54 -15.13
N GLY A 148 -2.10 -10.70 -15.77
CA GLY A 148 -3.19 -11.67 -15.94
C GLY A 148 -3.72 -12.18 -14.60
N LEU A 149 -2.84 -12.55 -13.66
CA LEU A 149 -3.22 -12.97 -12.31
C LEU A 149 -4.03 -11.89 -11.58
N ALA A 150 -3.66 -10.61 -11.72
CA ALA A 150 -4.27 -9.51 -10.99
C ALA A 150 -5.66 -9.08 -11.51
N THR A 151 -6.07 -9.57 -12.70
CA THR A 151 -7.43 -9.37 -13.24
C THR A 151 -8.48 -10.34 -12.69
N PHE A 152 -8.03 -11.45 -12.10
CA PHE A 152 -8.89 -12.48 -11.51
C PHE A 152 -9.00 -12.27 -10.01
#